data_AF-A0A7Y2YI35-F1
#
_entry.id   AF-A0A7Y2YI35-F1
#
_cell.length_a   1.000
_cell.length_b   1.000
_cell.length_c   1.000
_cell.angle_alpha   90.00
_cell.angle_beta   90.00
_cell.angle_gamma   90.00
#
_symmetry.space_group_name_H-M   'P 1'
#
loop_
_entity.id
_entity.type
_entity.pdbx_description
1 polymer ?
#
loop_
_entity_poly.entity_id
_entity_poly.type
_entity_poly.pdbx_seq_one_letter_code
_entity_poly.pdbx_strand_id
1 'polypeptide(L)'
;MPAPFVHLHLHTEFSIVDGSLRIKQMVERARELGMPAIAVTDQNNLFALVKFYRAAEAAGIKPIVGADVLLRSPDDPDHVSRLVLLCQDRRGYLNLCELLSLGYLEGQHHGVPYVREDWVAQHAEGLIALSGGCEGEVGQAILAGHPNRARKLAADWAKRFPGRFYIEVQRTGREQESRSEAATLHIAAELGLPVVATNDVRFLERDNFQAHEARVCIHDGRLLSDKRRERRYSEEQYLKSPAEMETLFADLPEALENSWRLAMRCNLEMDFGTYHLPDFPTPDGLGITEFLRKVSEEGLQERFKVLPPSETYPEEAYRERLDLELGVIAEMGFPGYFLIVADFIRWAKKNDIPVGPGRGSGAGSLVAYALGITDLDPLVHELLFERFLNPERVSMPDFDVDFCMEKRDDVIDYVARTYGRDQVSQIITYGSMAAKAVVRDCGRVLGHGYGFVDSIAKLIPPAPGTTLEDAFSEEPQLRQRYEEEEDTRAILDLAKSLEGLKRNAGKHAGGVVIAPSKLTDFAPLF
;
A
#
# COMPACT_ATOMS: atom_id res chain seq x y z
N MET A 1 18.19 13.10 29.77
CA MET A 1 18.55 12.08 28.77
C MET A 1 18.56 12.78 27.42
N PRO A 2 19.51 12.50 26.51
CA PRO A 2 19.43 13.04 25.15
C PRO A 2 18.09 12.63 24.51
N ALA A 3 17.53 13.50 23.67
CA ALA A 3 16.28 13.21 22.97
C ALA A 3 16.52 12.07 21.97
N PRO A 4 15.67 11.02 21.93
CA PRO A 4 15.91 9.86 21.07
C PRO A 4 15.76 10.23 19.59
N PHE A 5 16.73 9.88 18.76
CA PHE A 5 16.62 10.04 17.31
C PHE A 5 15.55 9.11 16.71
N VAL A 6 14.82 9.60 15.71
CA VAL A 6 13.79 8.86 14.97
C VAL A 6 14.02 8.97 13.47
N HIS A 7 13.99 7.84 12.75
CA HIS A 7 14.05 7.85 11.29
C HIS A 7 12.74 8.38 10.69
N LEU A 8 12.84 9.44 9.89
CA LEU A 8 11.71 10.13 9.25
C LEU A 8 11.65 9.98 7.73
N HIS A 9 12.69 9.42 7.10
CA HIS A 9 12.77 9.23 5.66
C HIS A 9 13.38 7.86 5.37
N LEU A 10 12.52 6.93 4.94
CA LEU A 10 12.91 5.59 4.55
C LEU A 10 11.94 4.98 3.54
N HIS A 11 12.47 4.05 2.75
CA HIS A 11 11.71 3.30 1.76
C HIS A 11 11.67 1.83 2.13
N THR A 12 10.47 1.27 2.19
CA THR A 12 10.22 -0.15 2.37
C THR A 12 10.27 -0.89 1.04
N GLU A 13 10.08 -2.21 1.09
CA GLU A 13 9.88 -3.04 -0.09
C GLU A 13 8.73 -2.57 -1.01
N PHE A 14 7.85 -1.69 -0.53
CA PHE A 14 6.76 -1.10 -1.31
C PHE A 14 7.14 0.16 -2.11
N SER A 15 8.31 0.76 -1.87
CA SER A 15 8.96 1.60 -2.87
C SER A 15 9.50 0.72 -3.99
N ILE A 16 8.63 0.31 -4.91
CA ILE A 16 8.89 -0.65 -6.00
C ILE A 16 10.12 -0.29 -6.85
N VAL A 17 10.57 0.96 -6.86
CA VAL A 17 11.74 1.42 -7.62
C VAL A 17 13.09 1.18 -6.93
N ASP A 18 13.16 1.15 -5.60
CA ASP A 18 14.44 1.07 -4.86
C ASP A 18 14.43 0.32 -3.53
N GLY A 19 13.39 0.45 -2.70
CA GLY A 19 13.44 -0.02 -1.31
C GLY A 19 13.53 -1.55 -1.19
N SER A 20 14.23 -1.99 -0.14
CA SER A 20 14.35 -3.40 0.24
C SER A 20 14.04 -3.67 1.72
N LEU A 21 13.67 -2.66 2.51
CA LEU A 21 13.28 -2.85 3.92
C LEU A 21 11.97 -3.63 4.00
N ARG A 22 12.02 -4.81 4.59
CA ARG A 22 10.83 -5.59 4.92
C ARG A 22 10.20 -5.04 6.20
N ILE A 23 8.89 -4.80 6.16
CA ILE A 23 8.17 -4.10 7.24
C ILE A 23 8.41 -4.74 8.61
N LYS A 24 8.23 -6.07 8.73
CA LYS A 24 8.38 -6.78 10.01
C LYS A 24 9.79 -6.66 10.59
N GLN A 25 10.81 -6.88 9.76
CA GLN A 25 12.22 -6.81 10.16
C GLN A 25 12.62 -5.38 10.54
N MET A 26 12.16 -4.38 9.78
CA MET A 26 12.39 -2.98 10.09
C MET A 26 11.82 -2.61 11.46
N VAL A 27 10.56 -2.97 11.74
CA VAL A 27 9.91 -2.67 13.01
C VAL A 27 10.60 -3.39 14.17
N GLU A 28 10.95 -4.66 13.99
CA GLU A 28 11.70 -5.42 15.01
C GLU A 28 13.07 -4.77 15.29
N ARG A 29 13.79 -4.38 14.24
CA ARG A 29 15.08 -3.70 14.37
C ARG A 29 14.95 -2.34 15.06
N ALA A 30 13.93 -1.55 14.72
CA ALA A 30 13.65 -0.28 15.39
C ALA A 30 13.41 -0.48 16.91
N ARG A 31 12.71 -1.57 17.28
CA ARG A 31 12.47 -1.94 18.69
C ARG A 31 13.77 -2.30 19.40
N GLU A 32 14.61 -3.13 18.78
CA GLU A 32 15.93 -3.51 19.32
C GLU A 32 16.84 -2.29 19.53
N LEU A 33 16.76 -1.32 18.64
CA LEU A 33 17.51 -0.06 18.71
C LEU A 33 16.91 0.96 19.69
N GLY A 34 15.81 0.61 20.38
CA GLY A 34 15.15 1.47 21.35
C GLY A 34 14.45 2.69 20.73
N MET A 35 14.08 2.63 19.45
CA MET A 35 13.38 3.72 18.78
C MET A 35 11.90 3.74 19.18
N PRO A 36 11.38 4.85 19.73
CA PRO A 36 9.97 4.95 20.14
C PRO A 36 9.00 5.13 18.96
N ALA A 37 9.50 5.57 17.81
CA ALA A 37 8.73 5.83 16.60
C ALA A 37 9.59 5.55 15.36
N ILE A 38 8.95 5.34 14.22
CA ILE A 38 9.60 5.24 12.91
C ILE A 38 8.64 5.70 11.83
N ALA A 39 9.15 6.37 10.78
CA ALA A 39 8.34 6.73 9.62
C ALA A 39 8.44 5.69 8.50
N VAL A 40 7.40 5.61 7.67
CA VAL A 40 7.49 5.02 6.33
C VAL A 40 7.12 6.10 5.34
N THR A 41 8.00 6.33 4.37
CA THR A 41 7.86 7.37 3.33
C THR A 41 8.16 6.75 1.97
N ASP A 42 7.37 5.75 1.58
CA ASP A 42 7.56 5.09 0.30
C ASP A 42 7.36 6.06 -0.88
N GLN A 43 8.02 5.79 -2.01
CA GLN A 43 8.01 6.71 -3.15
C GLN A 43 6.64 6.76 -3.81
N ASN A 44 6.01 7.94 -3.79
CA ASN A 44 4.71 8.22 -4.40
C ASN A 44 3.59 7.24 -4.02
N ASN A 45 3.64 6.57 -2.87
CA ASN A 45 2.58 5.63 -2.49
C ASN A 45 2.44 5.44 -0.98
N LEU A 46 1.33 4.79 -0.58
CA LEU A 46 1.08 4.32 0.79
C LEU A 46 0.75 2.81 0.82
N PHE A 47 1.34 2.03 -0.08
CA PHE A 47 1.02 0.60 -0.23
C PHE A 47 1.34 -0.21 1.03
N ALA A 48 2.37 0.19 1.77
CA ALA A 48 2.78 -0.43 3.02
C ALA A 48 1.87 -0.10 4.21
N LEU A 49 1.05 0.97 4.14
CA LEU A 49 0.46 1.64 5.30
C LEU A 49 -0.20 0.70 6.31
N VAL A 50 -1.19 -0.08 5.88
CA VAL A 50 -1.96 -0.95 6.80
C VAL A 50 -1.07 -2.01 7.45
N LYS A 51 -0.12 -2.58 6.69
CA LYS A 51 0.82 -3.59 7.20
C LYS A 51 1.82 -2.99 8.18
N PHE A 52 2.34 -1.81 7.85
CA PHE A 52 3.27 -1.06 8.67
C PHE A 52 2.64 -0.63 9.98
N TYR A 53 1.48 0.01 9.92
CA TYR A 53 0.78 0.56 11.08
C TYR A 53 0.48 -0.55 12.10
N ARG A 54 -0.11 -1.67 11.66
CA ARG A 54 -0.38 -2.83 12.54
C ARG A 54 0.89 -3.46 13.11
N ALA A 55 1.96 -3.56 12.32
CA ALA A 55 3.22 -4.13 12.79
C ALA A 55 3.88 -3.23 13.85
N ALA A 56 3.88 -1.92 13.62
CA ALA A 56 4.43 -0.93 14.54
C ALA A 56 3.66 -0.93 15.87
N GLU A 57 2.32 -0.86 15.83
CA GLU A 57 1.50 -0.92 17.04
C GLU A 57 1.71 -2.21 17.83
N ALA A 58 1.74 -3.37 17.17
CA ALA A 58 1.99 -4.65 17.82
C ALA A 58 3.38 -4.73 18.49
N ALA A 59 4.35 -3.96 18.00
CA ALA A 59 5.69 -3.86 18.58
C ALA A 59 5.81 -2.73 19.63
N GLY A 60 4.76 -1.96 19.89
CA GLY A 60 4.78 -0.80 20.79
C GLY A 60 5.56 0.40 20.21
N ILE A 61 5.74 0.45 18.90
CA ILE A 61 6.39 1.56 18.19
C ILE A 61 5.33 2.45 17.57
N LYS A 62 5.48 3.77 17.73
CA LYS A 62 4.58 4.73 17.10
C LYS A 62 4.82 4.78 15.58
N PRO A 63 3.81 4.46 14.74
CA PRO A 63 3.93 4.62 13.29
C PRO A 63 3.84 6.10 12.89
N ILE A 64 4.74 6.53 12.01
CA ILE A 64 4.64 7.84 11.33
C ILE A 64 4.39 7.56 9.85
N VAL A 65 3.30 8.11 9.33
CA VAL A 65 2.87 7.89 7.95
C VAL A 65 3.34 9.05 7.09
N GLY A 66 3.88 8.75 5.92
CA GLY A 66 4.27 9.74 4.93
C GLY A 66 4.54 9.13 3.57
N ALA A 67 5.01 9.97 2.65
CA ALA A 67 5.47 9.55 1.34
C ALA A 67 6.61 10.46 0.87
N ASP A 68 7.54 9.89 0.13
CA ASP A 68 8.51 10.65 -0.65
C ASP A 68 7.92 10.92 -2.03
N VAL A 69 7.61 12.19 -2.33
CA VAL A 69 6.93 12.54 -3.58
C VAL A 69 7.90 13.12 -4.61
N LEU A 70 7.76 12.65 -5.85
CA LEU A 70 8.46 13.23 -6.99
C LEU A 70 7.69 14.46 -7.47
N LEU A 71 8.34 15.62 -7.42
CA LEU A 71 7.82 16.86 -7.93
C LEU A 71 8.26 17.07 -9.38
N ARG A 72 7.33 17.59 -10.18
CA ARG A 72 7.61 18.02 -11.55
C ARG A 72 6.70 19.19 -11.90
N SER A 73 7.29 20.24 -12.46
CA SER A 73 6.53 21.35 -13.00
C SER A 73 6.10 21.06 -14.45
N PRO A 74 4.88 21.43 -14.86
CA PRO A 74 4.50 21.43 -16.28
C PRO A 74 5.38 22.36 -17.13
N ASP A 75 5.90 23.44 -16.52
CA ASP A 75 6.71 24.46 -17.22
C ASP A 75 8.18 24.04 -17.40
N ASP A 76 8.66 23.10 -16.58
CA ASP A 76 10.01 22.53 -16.65
C ASP A 76 9.95 21.00 -16.48
N PRO A 77 9.46 20.29 -17.52
CA PRO A 77 9.18 18.86 -17.43
C PRO A 77 10.43 17.99 -17.22
N ASP A 78 11.62 18.49 -17.56
CA ASP A 78 12.87 17.74 -17.44
C ASP A 78 13.48 17.86 -16.03
N HIS A 79 13.00 18.81 -15.23
CA HIS A 79 13.42 19.00 -13.85
C HIS A 79 12.52 18.21 -12.89
N VAL A 80 13.09 17.20 -12.25
CA VAL A 80 12.43 16.39 -11.23
C VAL A 80 13.15 16.60 -9.91
N SER A 81 12.40 16.85 -8.85
CA SER A 81 12.91 16.99 -7.49
C SER A 81 12.09 16.17 -6.49
N ARG A 82 12.57 16.04 -5.26
CA ARG A 82 11.89 15.30 -4.19
C ARG A 82 11.34 16.22 -3.11
N LEU A 83 10.26 15.79 -2.46
CA LEU A 83 9.74 16.38 -1.24
C LEU A 83 9.18 15.27 -0.36
N VAL A 84 9.61 15.22 0.89
CA VAL A 84 9.10 14.22 1.84
C VAL A 84 7.93 14.82 2.60
N LEU A 85 6.78 14.16 2.58
CA LEU A 85 5.57 14.61 3.25
C LEU A 85 5.21 13.64 4.38
N LEU A 86 5.05 14.15 5.60
CA LEU A 86 4.62 13.41 6.78
C LEU A 86 3.22 13.85 7.22
N CYS A 87 2.37 12.89 7.56
CA CYS A 87 1.03 13.13 8.09
C CYS A 87 1.13 13.59 9.56
N GLN A 88 0.79 14.85 9.81
CA GLN A 88 0.68 15.37 11.18
C GLN A 88 -0.56 14.81 11.89
N ASP A 89 -1.65 14.64 11.15
CA ASP A 89 -2.96 14.24 11.65
C ASP A 89 -3.82 13.60 10.55
N ARG A 90 -5.09 13.30 10.85
CA ARG A 90 -6.06 12.75 9.89
C ARG A 90 -6.29 13.66 8.69
N ARG A 91 -6.25 14.99 8.86
CA ARG A 91 -6.40 15.92 7.73
C ARG A 91 -5.21 15.83 6.78
N GLY A 92 -4.00 15.71 7.33
CA GLY A 92 -2.79 15.43 6.57
C GLY A 92 -2.88 14.13 5.79
N TYR A 93 -3.37 13.06 6.41
CA TYR A 93 -3.58 11.78 5.75
C TYR A 93 -4.51 11.88 4.53
N LEU A 94 -5.67 12.51 4.68
CA LEU A 94 -6.61 12.70 3.57
C LEU A 94 -6.00 13.52 2.43
N ASN A 95 -5.28 14.59 2.78
CA ASN A 95 -4.56 15.40 1.81
C ASN A 95 -3.45 14.63 1.08
N LEU A 96 -2.73 13.76 1.79
CA LEU A 96 -1.73 12.89 1.17
C LEU A 96 -2.38 11.87 0.24
N CYS A 97 -3.52 11.30 0.61
CA CYS A 97 -4.29 10.40 -0.25
C CYS A 97 -4.70 11.07 -1.56
N GLU A 98 -5.23 12.30 -1.50
CA GLU A 98 -5.56 13.09 -2.69
C GLU A 98 -4.32 13.39 -3.54
N LEU A 99 -3.22 13.86 -2.95
CA LEU A 99 -1.99 14.19 -3.68
C LEU A 99 -1.40 13.01 -4.44
N LEU A 100 -1.31 11.85 -3.78
CA LEU A 100 -0.80 10.63 -4.40
C LEU A 100 -1.72 10.15 -5.52
N SER A 101 -3.03 10.28 -5.34
CA SER A 101 -4.02 9.92 -6.35
C SER A 101 -3.93 10.84 -7.57
N LEU A 102 -3.79 12.15 -7.38
CA LEU A 102 -3.53 13.11 -8.47
C LEU A 102 -2.24 12.76 -9.23
N GLY A 103 -1.18 12.36 -8.52
CA GLY A 103 0.06 11.91 -9.12
C GLY A 103 -0.11 10.71 -10.07
N TYR A 104 -0.93 9.73 -9.68
CA TYR A 104 -1.22 8.55 -10.51
C TYR A 104 -2.28 8.78 -11.60
N LEU A 105 -3.28 9.63 -11.37
CA LEU A 105 -4.38 9.85 -12.31
C LEU A 105 -4.07 10.92 -13.36
N GLU A 106 -3.41 12.00 -12.96
CA GLU A 106 -3.17 13.19 -13.80
C GLU A 106 -1.69 13.46 -14.03
N GLY A 107 -0.84 13.09 -13.08
CA GLY A 107 0.59 13.41 -13.05
C GLY A 107 1.52 12.41 -13.75
N GLN A 108 0.98 11.39 -14.42
CA GLN A 108 1.82 10.35 -15.02
C GLN A 108 2.62 10.85 -16.22
N HIS A 109 3.93 10.60 -16.19
CA HIS A 109 4.79 10.76 -17.35
C HIS A 109 5.73 9.56 -17.48
N HIS A 110 5.70 8.89 -18.63
CA HIS A 110 6.40 7.62 -18.87
C HIS A 110 6.14 6.55 -17.80
N GLY A 111 4.92 6.51 -17.25
CA GLY A 111 4.51 5.55 -16.22
C GLY A 111 5.02 5.86 -14.81
N VAL A 112 5.69 6.99 -14.60
CA VAL A 112 6.09 7.49 -13.29
C VAL A 112 5.09 8.57 -12.84
N PRO A 113 4.48 8.46 -11.65
CA PRO A 113 3.61 9.50 -11.12
C PRO A 113 4.44 10.69 -10.62
N TYR A 114 4.04 11.90 -10.99
CA TYR A 114 4.63 13.14 -10.49
C TYR A 114 3.56 14.02 -9.87
N VAL A 115 3.91 14.72 -8.80
CA VAL A 115 3.05 15.69 -8.12
C VAL A 115 3.49 17.10 -8.53
N ARG A 116 2.52 17.98 -8.75
CA ARG A 116 2.79 19.40 -9.03
C ARG A 116 2.86 20.21 -7.74
N GLU A 117 3.69 21.24 -7.73
CA GLU A 117 3.83 22.14 -6.58
C GLU A 117 2.52 22.82 -6.17
N ASP A 118 1.67 23.18 -7.14
CA ASP A 118 0.39 23.83 -6.86
C ASP A 118 -0.62 22.87 -6.22
N TRP A 119 -0.58 21.58 -6.57
CA TRP A 119 -1.34 20.55 -5.86
C TRP A 119 -0.86 20.45 -4.41
N VAL A 120 0.45 20.37 -4.18
CA VAL A 120 1.01 20.35 -2.82
C VAL A 120 0.55 21.56 -2.01
N ALA A 121 0.54 22.75 -2.61
CA ALA A 121 0.06 23.96 -1.95
C ALA A 121 -1.43 23.90 -1.59
N GLN A 122 -2.28 23.30 -2.44
CA GLN A 122 -3.71 23.13 -2.19
C GLN A 122 -4.00 22.10 -1.08
N HIS A 123 -3.12 21.12 -0.92
CA HIS A 123 -3.27 20.02 0.03
C HIS A 123 -2.25 20.08 1.19
N ALA A 124 -1.69 21.26 1.49
CA ALA A 124 -0.64 21.39 2.50
C ALA A 124 -1.12 21.26 3.96
N GLU A 125 -2.41 21.43 4.24
CA GLU A 125 -2.97 21.36 5.61
C GLU A 125 -2.75 19.98 6.24
N GLY A 126 -2.39 19.92 7.53
CA GLY A 126 -2.12 18.66 8.24
C GLY A 126 -0.86 17.90 7.80
N LEU A 127 -0.10 18.40 6.81
CA LEU A 127 1.17 17.82 6.36
C LEU A 127 2.39 18.58 6.90
N ILE A 128 3.49 17.85 7.11
CA ILE A 128 4.82 18.39 7.40
C ILE A 128 5.73 18.02 6.24
N ALA A 129 6.49 18.98 5.72
CA ALA A 129 7.34 18.80 4.55
C ALA A 129 8.82 18.85 4.95
N LEU A 130 9.61 17.86 4.50
CA LEU A 130 11.07 17.87 4.55
C LEU A 130 11.60 18.16 3.16
N SER A 131 12.66 18.95 3.08
CA SER A 131 13.12 19.54 1.81
C SER A 131 13.69 18.57 0.78
N GLY A 132 13.83 17.26 1.06
CA GLY A 132 14.35 16.26 0.11
C GLY A 132 15.87 16.25 -0.02
N GLY A 133 16.59 16.86 0.92
CA GLY A 133 18.06 16.93 0.91
C GLY A 133 18.64 17.52 -0.39
N CYS A 134 19.65 16.86 -0.95
CA CYS A 134 20.28 17.25 -2.22
C CYS A 134 19.39 17.01 -3.45
N GLU A 135 18.40 16.11 -3.34
CA GLU A 135 17.48 15.76 -4.43
C GLU A 135 16.22 16.63 -4.45
N GLY A 136 15.97 17.44 -3.43
CA GLY A 136 14.90 18.43 -3.44
C GLY A 136 15.30 19.73 -4.14
N GLU A 137 14.32 20.58 -4.47
CA GLU A 137 14.52 21.79 -5.28
C GLU A 137 15.57 22.74 -4.69
N VAL A 138 15.60 22.87 -3.35
CA VAL A 138 16.57 23.73 -2.65
C VAL A 138 17.99 23.19 -2.83
N GLY A 139 18.19 21.89 -2.60
CA GLY A 139 19.48 21.22 -2.76
C GLY A 139 19.97 21.24 -4.20
N GLN A 140 19.09 20.92 -5.15
CA GLN A 140 19.42 20.94 -6.57
C GLN A 140 19.80 22.35 -7.06
N ALA A 141 19.09 23.40 -6.61
CA ALA A 141 19.43 24.78 -6.97
C ALA A 141 20.80 25.21 -6.41
N ILE A 142 21.19 24.73 -5.23
CA ILE A 142 22.53 24.94 -4.67
C ILE A 142 23.59 24.24 -5.51
N LEU A 143 23.37 22.97 -5.86
CA LEU A 143 24.29 22.17 -6.67
C LEU A 143 24.48 22.73 -8.08
N ALA A 144 23.45 23.37 -8.63
CA ALA A 144 23.49 24.10 -9.91
C ALA A 144 24.19 25.48 -9.82
N GLY A 145 24.64 25.91 -8.63
CA GLY A 145 25.32 27.20 -8.45
C GLY A 145 24.37 28.39 -8.38
N HIS A 146 23.12 28.19 -7.96
CA HIS A 146 22.08 29.22 -7.89
C HIS A 146 21.55 29.45 -6.46
N PRO A 147 22.40 29.91 -5.50
CA PRO A 147 22.00 30.05 -4.09
C PRO A 147 20.86 31.05 -3.85
N ASN A 148 20.76 32.11 -4.66
CA ASN A 148 19.64 33.05 -4.57
C ASN A 148 18.31 32.41 -4.98
N ARG A 149 18.32 31.49 -5.96
CA ARG A 149 17.13 30.70 -6.34
C ARG A 149 16.78 29.74 -5.21
N ALA A 150 17.76 29.04 -4.65
CA ALA A 150 17.56 28.13 -3.51
C ALA A 150 16.93 28.83 -2.31
N ARG A 151 17.40 30.04 -1.95
CA ARG A 151 16.81 30.86 -0.89
C ARG A 151 15.34 31.19 -1.17
N LYS A 152 15.02 31.59 -2.40
CA LYS A 152 13.63 31.90 -2.79
C LYS A 152 12.74 30.66 -2.68
N LEU A 153 13.20 29.52 -3.20
CA LEU A 153 12.47 28.24 -3.12
C LEU A 153 12.21 27.82 -1.67
N ALA A 154 13.22 27.88 -0.80
CA ALA A 154 13.05 27.58 0.62
C ALA A 154 12.04 28.51 1.30
N ALA A 155 12.07 29.82 0.98
CA ALA A 155 11.10 30.78 1.51
C ALA A 155 9.67 30.53 0.99
N ASP A 156 9.52 30.12 -0.27
CA ASP A 156 8.21 29.82 -0.85
C ASP A 156 7.61 28.52 -0.28
N TRP A 157 8.42 27.48 -0.07
CA TRP A 157 7.99 26.28 0.67
C TRP A 157 7.63 26.56 2.13
N ALA A 158 8.39 27.41 2.82
CA ALA A 158 8.07 27.83 4.18
C ALA A 158 6.73 28.57 4.28
N LYS A 159 6.34 29.34 3.25
CA LYS A 159 5.02 29.99 3.19
C LYS A 159 3.90 28.97 2.97
N ARG A 160 4.12 27.93 2.16
CA ARG A 160 3.16 26.84 1.90
C ARG A 160 2.95 25.97 3.14
N PHE A 161 4.00 25.79 3.95
CA PHE A 161 3.98 25.01 5.19
C PHE A 161 4.42 25.86 6.41
N PRO A 162 3.61 26.85 6.86
CA PRO A 162 3.99 27.69 8.01
C PRO A 162 4.25 26.84 9.25
N GLY A 163 5.48 26.91 9.80
CA GLY A 163 5.92 26.13 10.96
C GLY A 163 5.98 24.60 10.72
N ARG A 164 5.94 24.18 9.47
CA ARG A 164 5.83 22.77 9.03
C ARG A 164 6.78 22.41 7.89
N PHE A 165 7.61 23.34 7.42
CA PHE A 165 8.70 23.07 6.47
C PHE A 165 10.03 22.92 7.21
N TYR A 166 10.75 21.84 6.94
CA TYR A 166 12.03 21.52 7.55
C TYR A 166 13.08 21.33 6.46
N ILE A 167 14.25 21.89 6.69
CA ILE A 167 15.43 21.67 5.86
C ILE A 167 16.03 20.32 6.25
N GLU A 168 16.01 19.38 5.31
CA GLU A 168 16.52 18.03 5.52
C GLU A 168 18.03 17.96 5.26
N VAL A 169 18.76 17.33 6.19
CA VAL A 169 20.20 17.09 6.08
C VAL A 169 20.48 15.60 6.17
N GLN A 170 21.20 15.10 5.16
CA GLN A 170 21.57 13.69 5.01
C GLN A 170 23.09 13.57 4.95
N ARG A 171 23.66 12.59 5.66
CA ARG A 171 25.12 12.33 5.69
C ARG A 171 25.38 10.85 5.41
N THR A 172 25.19 10.48 4.16
CA THR A 172 25.36 9.11 3.67
C THR A 172 26.62 8.95 2.82
N GLY A 173 27.48 9.97 2.77
CA GLY A 173 28.75 9.93 2.04
C GLY A 173 28.57 10.08 0.53
N ARG A 174 27.40 10.51 0.05
CA ARG A 174 27.19 10.83 -1.36
C ARG A 174 27.82 12.18 -1.67
N GLU A 175 28.51 12.31 -2.81
CA GLU A 175 29.31 13.51 -3.16
C GLU A 175 28.49 14.80 -3.12
N GLN A 176 27.22 14.73 -3.54
CA GLN A 176 26.32 15.88 -3.61
C GLN A 176 25.93 16.43 -2.23
N GLU A 177 25.92 15.59 -1.19
CA GLU A 177 25.56 16.00 0.18
C GLU A 177 26.59 16.99 0.71
N SER A 178 27.87 16.60 0.73
CA SER A 178 28.97 17.45 1.21
C SER A 178 29.10 18.77 0.43
N ARG A 179 28.71 18.78 -0.84
CA ARG A 179 28.75 19.98 -1.70
C ARG A 179 27.62 20.98 -1.43
N SER A 180 26.49 20.52 -0.91
CA SER A 180 25.29 21.35 -0.70
C SER A 180 25.06 21.71 0.76
N GLU A 181 25.47 20.87 1.70
CA GLU A 181 25.15 20.97 3.13
C GLU A 181 25.41 22.36 3.73
N ALA A 182 26.62 22.91 3.58
CA ALA A 182 26.99 24.19 4.18
C ALA A 182 26.11 25.35 3.67
N ALA A 183 25.80 25.37 2.37
CA ALA A 183 24.93 26.39 1.78
C ALA A 183 23.47 26.20 2.21
N THR A 184 23.01 24.95 2.33
CA THR A 184 21.67 24.61 2.81
C THR A 184 21.47 25.08 4.26
N LEU A 185 22.44 24.80 5.14
CA LEU A 185 22.41 25.24 6.54
C LEU A 185 22.46 26.78 6.66
N HIS A 186 23.25 27.44 5.82
CA HIS A 186 23.28 28.90 5.78
C HIS A 186 21.92 29.50 5.41
N ILE A 187 21.25 28.95 4.38
CA ILE A 187 19.89 29.37 3.99
C ILE A 187 18.89 29.11 5.12
N ALA A 188 18.98 27.96 5.79
CA ALA A 188 18.13 27.64 6.94
C ALA A 188 18.27 28.69 8.05
N ALA A 189 19.51 29.05 8.41
CA ALA A 189 19.79 30.07 9.41
C ALA A 189 19.30 31.47 9.00
N GLU A 190 19.54 31.88 7.75
CA GLU A 190 19.09 33.19 7.24
C GLU A 190 17.56 33.34 7.27
N LEU A 191 16.83 32.27 6.95
CA LEU A 191 15.36 32.27 6.88
C LEU A 191 14.69 31.87 8.21
N GLY A 192 15.46 31.46 9.22
CA GLY A 192 14.94 30.94 10.49
C GLY A 192 14.17 29.63 10.33
N LEU A 193 14.57 28.78 9.37
CA LEU A 193 13.93 27.49 9.11
C LEU A 193 14.56 26.39 9.98
N PRO A 194 13.76 25.48 10.55
CA PRO A 194 14.29 24.37 11.32
C PRO A 194 14.98 23.35 10.41
N VAL A 195 16.04 22.73 10.91
CA VAL A 195 16.76 21.64 10.24
C VAL A 195 16.39 20.29 10.86
N VAL A 196 16.43 19.22 10.08
CA VAL A 196 16.19 17.85 10.56
C VAL A 196 17.17 16.88 9.92
N ALA A 197 17.69 15.96 10.73
CA ALA A 197 18.57 14.90 10.26
C ALA A 197 17.75 13.69 9.80
N THR A 198 18.11 13.14 8.64
CA THR A 198 17.61 11.85 8.15
C THR A 198 18.77 11.03 7.61
N ASN A 199 18.53 9.75 7.32
CA ASN A 199 19.55 8.87 6.74
C ASN A 199 19.10 8.25 5.39
N ASP A 200 18.00 8.75 4.82
CA ASP A 200 17.47 8.32 3.51
C ASP A 200 17.49 6.79 3.35
N VAL A 201 16.90 6.08 4.31
CA VAL A 201 17.15 4.64 4.50
C VAL A 201 16.53 3.80 3.38
N ARG A 202 17.30 2.84 2.84
CA ARG A 202 16.89 1.98 1.71
C ARG A 202 17.03 0.48 1.96
N PHE A 203 17.88 0.08 2.92
CA PHE A 203 18.08 -1.31 3.35
C PHE A 203 18.29 -1.40 4.88
N LEU A 204 18.21 -2.61 5.46
CA LEU A 204 18.18 -2.77 6.91
C LEU A 204 19.57 -2.60 7.55
N GLU A 205 20.56 -3.30 7.03
CA GLU A 205 21.95 -3.34 7.53
C GLU A 205 22.93 -2.95 6.42
N ARG A 206 24.10 -2.43 6.79
CA ARG A 206 25.15 -1.99 5.84
C ARG A 206 25.49 -3.05 4.80
N ASP A 207 25.59 -4.31 5.22
CA ASP A 207 25.95 -5.44 4.35
C ASP A 207 24.88 -5.77 3.29
N ASN A 208 23.65 -5.23 3.43
CA ASN A 208 22.59 -5.39 2.44
C ASN A 208 22.74 -4.47 1.23
N PHE A 209 23.73 -3.56 1.21
CA PHE A 209 23.92 -2.61 0.11
C PHE A 209 24.08 -3.30 -1.26
N GLN A 210 24.84 -4.39 -1.36
CA GLN A 210 25.02 -5.10 -2.63
C GLN A 210 23.72 -5.73 -3.14
N ALA A 211 22.90 -6.27 -2.24
CA ALA A 211 21.58 -6.79 -2.58
C ALA A 211 20.65 -5.68 -3.07
N HIS A 212 20.66 -4.53 -2.39
CA HIS A 212 19.91 -3.35 -2.80
C HIS A 212 20.32 -2.86 -4.19
N GLU A 213 21.63 -2.73 -4.47
CA GLU A 213 22.13 -2.32 -5.79
C GLU A 213 21.70 -3.29 -6.89
N ALA A 214 21.72 -4.60 -6.62
CA ALA A 214 21.21 -5.59 -7.55
C ALA A 214 19.72 -5.39 -7.82
N ARG A 215 18.92 -5.18 -6.78
CA ARG A 215 17.48 -4.93 -6.88
C ARG A 215 17.15 -3.69 -7.70
N VAL A 216 17.91 -2.60 -7.54
CA VAL A 216 17.77 -1.39 -8.36
C VAL A 216 18.11 -1.71 -9.82
N CYS A 217 19.20 -2.43 -10.08
CA CYS A 217 19.55 -2.85 -11.43
C CYS A 217 18.53 -3.79 -12.08
N ILE A 218 17.86 -4.64 -11.29
CA ILE A 218 16.76 -5.49 -11.76
C ILE A 218 15.61 -4.62 -12.27
N HIS A 219 15.24 -3.58 -11.50
CA HIS A 219 14.21 -2.61 -11.87
C HIS A 219 14.60 -1.79 -13.10
N ASP A 220 15.81 -1.22 -13.11
CA ASP A 220 16.32 -0.35 -14.18
C ASP A 220 16.67 -1.12 -15.48
N GLY A 221 16.62 -2.46 -15.46
CA GLY A 221 17.00 -3.30 -16.60
C GLY A 221 18.49 -3.23 -16.93
N ARG A 222 19.35 -2.97 -15.95
CA ARG A 222 20.81 -2.80 -16.10
C ARG A 222 21.59 -3.96 -15.50
N LEU A 223 22.86 -4.11 -15.91
CA LEU A 223 23.81 -5.03 -15.29
C LEU A 223 24.54 -4.33 -14.15
N LEU A 224 24.89 -5.05 -13.08
CA LEU A 224 25.69 -4.51 -11.98
C LEU A 224 27.06 -4.02 -12.44
N SER A 225 27.63 -4.69 -13.44
CA SER A 225 28.93 -4.39 -14.05
C SER A 225 28.90 -3.25 -15.08
N ASP A 226 27.71 -2.74 -15.46
CA ASP A 226 27.59 -1.64 -16.42
C ASP A 226 28.20 -0.35 -15.83
N LYS A 227 29.33 0.09 -16.38
CA LYS A 227 30.03 1.32 -15.94
C LYS A 227 29.22 2.59 -16.20
N ARG A 228 28.21 2.54 -17.09
CA ARG A 228 27.33 3.67 -17.42
C ARG A 228 26.08 3.70 -16.55
N ARG A 229 25.87 2.72 -15.66
CA ARG A 229 24.74 2.74 -14.73
C ARG A 229 24.91 3.89 -13.74
N GLU A 230 23.81 4.54 -13.45
CA GLU A 230 23.77 5.53 -12.39
C GLU A 230 23.92 4.82 -11.03
N ARG A 231 24.68 5.43 -10.12
CA ARG A 231 24.86 4.95 -8.75
C ARG A 231 24.28 5.99 -7.81
N ARG A 232 22.98 5.87 -7.56
CA ARG A 232 22.20 6.82 -6.75
C ARG A 232 22.40 6.62 -5.24
N TYR A 233 22.87 5.45 -4.84
CA TYR A 233 22.87 5.01 -3.45
C TYR A 233 24.29 4.79 -2.90
N SER A 234 24.42 4.87 -1.58
CA SER A 234 25.63 4.52 -0.84
C SER A 234 25.36 3.41 0.18
N GLU A 235 26.43 2.78 0.66
CA GLU A 235 26.37 1.77 1.73
C GLU A 235 25.91 2.31 3.09
N GLU A 236 25.88 3.63 3.26
CA GLU A 236 25.52 4.32 4.50
C GLU A 236 24.00 4.53 4.67
N GLN A 237 23.19 4.14 3.68
CA GLN A 237 21.73 4.26 3.68
C GLN A 237 21.01 3.08 4.36
N TYR A 238 21.63 2.48 5.39
CA TYR A 238 21.01 1.47 6.24
C TYR A 238 20.25 2.07 7.42
N LEU A 239 19.50 1.26 8.16
CA LEU A 239 18.79 1.69 9.36
C LEU A 239 19.77 1.88 10.54
N LYS A 240 20.51 3.01 10.53
CA LYS A 240 21.46 3.39 11.59
C LYS A 240 20.80 3.47 12.96
N SER A 241 21.54 3.07 13.98
CA SER A 241 21.14 3.24 15.38
C SER A 241 21.12 4.72 15.79
N PRO A 242 20.37 5.09 16.85
CA PRO A 242 20.41 6.44 17.40
C PRO A 242 21.84 6.88 17.77
N ALA A 243 22.66 5.97 18.32
CA ALA A 243 24.04 6.27 18.71
C ALA A 243 24.96 6.58 17.51
N GLU A 244 24.80 5.86 16.39
CA GLU A 244 25.51 6.17 15.15
C GLU A 244 25.09 7.54 14.61
N MET A 245 23.80 7.86 14.63
CA MET A 245 23.28 9.16 14.19
C MET A 245 23.73 10.31 15.10
N GLU A 246 23.76 10.09 16.42
CA GLU A 246 24.31 11.02 17.41
C GLU A 246 25.78 11.33 17.15
N THR A 247 26.58 10.30 16.84
CA THR A 247 27.99 10.48 16.49
C THR A 247 28.13 11.24 15.17
N LEU A 248 27.31 10.90 14.17
CA LEU A 248 27.36 11.46 12.83
C LEU A 248 26.94 12.94 12.79
N PHE A 249 26.03 13.37 13.68
CA PHE A 249 25.50 14.73 13.76
C PHE A 249 25.89 15.44 15.07
N ALA A 250 27.02 15.08 15.66
CA ALA A 250 27.49 15.65 16.93
C ALA A 250 27.67 17.19 16.88
N ASP A 251 27.95 17.75 15.71
CA ASP A 251 28.05 19.18 15.41
C ASP A 251 26.70 19.87 15.18
N LEU A 252 25.63 19.11 14.91
CA LEU A 252 24.28 19.61 14.63
C LEU A 252 23.21 18.86 15.46
N PRO A 253 23.26 18.93 16.81
CA PRO A 253 22.35 18.18 17.67
C PRO A 253 20.88 18.59 17.51
N GLU A 254 20.60 19.84 17.10
CA GLU A 254 19.25 20.33 16.86
C GLU A 254 18.53 19.57 15.73
N ALA A 255 19.27 19.07 14.73
CA ALA A 255 18.71 18.30 13.63
C ALA A 255 18.18 16.93 14.10
N LEU A 256 18.88 16.32 15.06
CA LEU A 256 18.43 15.08 15.72
C LEU A 256 17.24 15.36 16.64
N GLU A 257 17.29 16.43 17.45
CA GLU A 257 16.18 16.78 18.35
C GLU A 257 14.89 17.09 17.57
N ASN A 258 15.00 17.76 16.42
CA ASN A 258 13.85 18.02 15.58
C ASN A 258 13.22 16.75 15.00
N SER A 259 13.98 15.67 14.79
CA SER A 259 13.40 14.38 14.37
C SER A 259 12.42 13.83 15.41
N TRP A 260 12.80 13.91 16.69
CA TRP A 260 11.95 13.54 17.82
C TRP A 260 10.74 14.45 17.97
N ARG A 261 10.94 15.77 17.87
CA ARG A 261 9.85 16.76 17.95
C ARG A 261 8.83 16.55 16.84
N LEU A 262 9.27 16.23 15.63
CA LEU A 262 8.38 15.86 14.52
C LEU A 262 7.62 14.57 14.80
N ALA A 263 8.30 13.54 15.30
CA ALA A 263 7.65 12.30 15.70
C ALA A 263 6.54 12.52 16.74
N MET A 264 6.71 13.45 17.68
CA MET A 264 5.66 13.81 18.65
C MET A 264 4.48 14.55 18.00
N ARG A 265 4.73 15.34 16.94
CA ARG A 265 3.70 16.11 16.23
C ARG A 265 2.83 15.25 15.31
N CYS A 266 3.36 14.15 14.78
CA CYS A 266 2.63 13.25 13.88
C CYS A 266 1.76 12.27 14.66
N ASN A 267 0.44 12.46 14.67
CA ASN A 267 -0.52 11.61 15.37
C ASN A 267 -1.68 11.28 14.43
N LEU A 268 -1.54 10.17 13.70
CA LEU A 268 -2.63 9.59 12.92
C LEU A 268 -3.16 8.39 13.67
N GLU A 269 -4.46 8.39 13.97
CA GLU A 269 -5.16 7.22 14.50
C GLU A 269 -5.86 6.51 13.33
N MET A 270 -5.66 5.20 13.23
CA MET A 270 -6.34 4.34 12.27
C MET A 270 -7.20 3.33 13.01
N ASP A 271 -8.49 3.28 12.65
CA ASP A 271 -9.41 2.29 13.17
C ASP A 271 -9.45 1.07 12.21
N PHE A 272 -9.26 -0.11 12.77
CA PHE A 272 -9.33 -1.38 12.05
C PHE A 272 -10.44 -2.23 12.65
N GLY A 273 -11.63 -2.19 12.04
CA GLY A 273 -12.76 -3.00 12.48
C GLY A 273 -14.11 -2.37 12.20
N THR A 274 -14.14 -1.05 12.03
CA THR A 274 -15.32 -0.34 11.58
C THR A 274 -15.49 -0.45 10.06
N TYR A 275 -16.66 -0.91 9.63
CA TYR A 275 -17.03 -1.00 8.22
C TYR A 275 -17.66 0.32 7.75
N HIS A 276 -17.21 0.80 6.59
CA HIS A 276 -17.77 1.95 5.91
C HIS A 276 -18.54 1.45 4.70
N LEU A 277 -19.84 1.17 4.88
CA LEU A 277 -20.70 0.66 3.83
C LEU A 277 -21.32 1.81 3.03
N PRO A 278 -21.53 1.66 1.71
CA PRO A 278 -22.17 2.68 0.89
C PRO A 278 -23.65 2.83 1.25
N ASP A 279 -24.18 4.03 1.05
CA ASP A 279 -25.61 4.27 1.14
C ASP A 279 -26.32 3.60 -0.05
N PHE A 280 -27.38 2.83 0.25
CA PHE A 280 -28.25 2.26 -0.79
C PHE A 280 -29.48 3.15 -0.96
N PRO A 281 -29.84 3.55 -2.21
CA PRO A 281 -31.00 4.40 -2.43
C PRO A 281 -32.29 3.64 -2.11
N THR A 282 -32.99 4.05 -1.05
CA THR A 282 -34.30 3.49 -0.69
C THR A 282 -35.45 4.34 -1.24
N PRO A 283 -36.51 3.72 -1.81
CA PRO A 283 -37.70 4.44 -2.22
C PRO A 283 -38.40 5.12 -1.03
N ASP A 284 -39.05 6.26 -1.28
CA ASP A 284 -39.98 6.93 -0.36
C ASP A 284 -39.45 7.24 1.06
N GLY A 285 -38.12 7.31 1.23
CA GLY A 285 -37.49 7.59 2.52
C GLY A 285 -37.58 6.43 3.54
N LEU A 286 -37.91 5.22 3.08
CA LEU A 286 -37.90 4.02 3.91
C LEU A 286 -36.51 3.79 4.53
N GLY A 287 -36.49 3.32 5.79
CA GLY A 287 -35.24 2.90 6.42
C GLY A 287 -34.64 1.70 5.69
N ILE A 288 -33.30 1.62 5.62
CA ILE A 288 -32.61 0.55 4.87
C ILE A 288 -32.97 -0.87 5.35
N THR A 289 -33.16 -1.04 6.65
CA THR A 289 -33.58 -2.30 7.27
C THR A 289 -35.03 -2.66 6.91
N GLU A 290 -35.92 -1.67 6.91
CA GLU A 290 -37.33 -1.86 6.53
C GLU A 290 -37.44 -2.21 5.05
N PHE A 291 -36.65 -1.54 4.22
CA PHE A 291 -36.58 -1.81 2.80
C PHE A 291 -36.06 -3.23 2.53
N LEU A 292 -34.96 -3.64 3.17
CA LEU A 292 -34.42 -5.00 3.07
C LEU A 292 -35.48 -6.05 3.43
N ARG A 293 -36.20 -5.85 4.55
CA ARG A 293 -37.27 -6.76 4.98
C ARG A 293 -38.34 -6.91 3.91
N LYS A 294 -38.87 -5.78 3.41
CA LYS A 294 -39.88 -5.76 2.36
C LYS A 294 -39.44 -6.52 1.11
N VAL A 295 -38.26 -6.21 0.57
CA VAL A 295 -37.79 -6.86 -0.66
C VAL A 295 -37.44 -8.34 -0.47
N SER A 296 -37.04 -8.74 0.74
CA SER A 296 -36.77 -10.15 1.05
C SER A 296 -38.07 -10.96 1.17
N GLU A 297 -39.11 -10.39 1.79
CA GLU A 297 -40.44 -11.02 1.85
C GLU A 297 -41.04 -11.17 0.45
N GLU A 298 -40.99 -10.12 -0.38
CA GLU A 298 -41.43 -10.15 -1.78
C GLU A 298 -40.62 -11.18 -2.59
N GLY A 299 -39.29 -11.19 -2.43
CA GLY A 299 -38.40 -12.14 -3.10
C GLY A 299 -38.67 -13.60 -2.74
N LEU A 300 -38.93 -13.88 -1.45
CA LEU A 300 -39.29 -15.22 -0.98
C LEU A 300 -40.61 -15.71 -1.59
N GLN A 301 -41.61 -14.82 -1.69
CA GLN A 301 -42.89 -15.14 -2.35
C GLN A 301 -42.71 -15.46 -3.85
N GLU A 302 -41.81 -14.77 -4.55
CA GLU A 302 -41.45 -15.12 -5.94
C GLU A 302 -40.76 -16.49 -6.02
N ARG A 303 -39.88 -16.83 -5.07
CA ARG A 303 -39.25 -18.16 -5.00
C ARG A 303 -40.27 -19.27 -4.82
N PHE A 304 -41.30 -19.07 -3.98
CA PHE A 304 -42.38 -20.04 -3.78
C PHE A 304 -43.22 -20.33 -5.03
N LYS A 305 -43.29 -19.41 -5.99
CA LYS A 305 -43.97 -19.67 -7.27
C LYS A 305 -43.22 -20.70 -8.13
N VAL A 306 -41.91 -20.81 -7.95
CA VAL A 306 -41.04 -21.74 -8.68
C VAL A 306 -40.86 -23.04 -7.90
N LEU A 307 -40.58 -22.93 -6.60
CA LEU A 307 -40.36 -24.03 -5.67
C LEU A 307 -41.30 -23.83 -4.47
N PRO A 308 -42.53 -24.36 -4.53
CA PRO A 308 -43.49 -24.20 -3.45
C PRO A 308 -43.04 -24.92 -2.18
N PRO A 309 -43.40 -24.41 -0.98
CA PRO A 309 -43.13 -25.07 0.29
C PRO A 309 -43.63 -26.52 0.30
N SER A 310 -42.91 -27.39 1.02
CA SER A 310 -43.23 -28.80 1.15
C SER A 310 -43.77 -29.12 2.54
N GLU A 311 -44.31 -30.33 2.74
CA GLU A 311 -44.70 -30.76 4.10
C GLU A 311 -43.50 -30.84 5.05
N THR A 312 -42.30 -31.13 4.53
CA THR A 312 -41.06 -31.18 5.32
C THR A 312 -40.54 -29.79 5.68
N TYR A 313 -40.73 -28.82 4.79
CA TYR A 313 -40.33 -27.42 4.97
C TYR A 313 -41.54 -26.52 4.67
N PRO A 314 -42.43 -26.31 5.65
CA PRO A 314 -43.63 -25.49 5.48
C PRO A 314 -43.28 -24.00 5.40
N GLU A 315 -44.20 -23.18 4.90
CA GLU A 315 -43.99 -21.73 4.74
C GLU A 315 -43.58 -21.05 6.06
N GLU A 316 -44.15 -21.51 7.18
CA GLU A 316 -43.83 -21.01 8.52
C GLU A 316 -42.33 -21.16 8.85
N ALA A 317 -41.70 -22.27 8.47
CA ALA A 317 -40.28 -22.50 8.72
C ALA A 317 -39.39 -21.50 7.94
N TYR A 318 -39.79 -21.16 6.71
CA TYR A 318 -39.09 -20.14 5.93
C TYR A 318 -39.27 -18.74 6.54
N ARG A 319 -40.48 -18.40 6.99
CA ARG A 319 -40.73 -17.10 7.62
C ARG A 319 -39.95 -16.93 8.92
N GLU A 320 -39.93 -17.95 9.78
CA GLU A 320 -39.16 -17.96 11.03
C GLU A 320 -37.66 -17.77 10.76
N ARG A 321 -37.10 -18.51 9.78
CA ARG A 321 -35.70 -18.36 9.38
C ARG A 321 -35.42 -16.97 8.80
N LEU A 322 -36.30 -16.45 7.96
CA LEU A 322 -36.15 -15.13 7.35
C LEU A 322 -36.13 -14.03 8.41
N ASP A 323 -37.04 -14.08 9.39
CA ASP A 323 -37.10 -13.11 10.47
C ASP A 323 -35.87 -13.12 11.36
N LEU A 324 -35.36 -14.32 11.67
CA LEU A 324 -34.12 -14.49 12.42
C LEU A 324 -32.93 -13.87 11.67
N GLU A 325 -32.76 -14.21 10.39
CA GLU A 325 -31.65 -13.68 9.57
C GLU A 325 -31.75 -12.16 9.42
N LEU A 326 -32.93 -11.61 9.11
CA LEU A 326 -33.15 -10.17 8.99
C LEU A 326 -32.85 -9.44 10.30
N GLY A 327 -33.21 -10.03 11.45
CA GLY A 327 -32.89 -9.50 12.77
C GLY A 327 -31.37 -9.39 12.98
N VAL A 328 -30.64 -10.46 12.71
CA VAL A 328 -29.18 -10.48 12.87
C VAL A 328 -28.49 -9.53 11.88
N ILE A 329 -28.91 -9.48 10.62
CA ILE A 329 -28.36 -8.57 9.60
C ILE A 329 -28.55 -7.11 10.01
N ALA A 330 -29.72 -6.78 10.57
CA ALA A 330 -30.03 -5.45 11.05
C ALA A 330 -29.18 -5.06 12.27
N GLU A 331 -29.06 -5.96 13.25
CA GLU A 331 -28.26 -5.74 14.46
C GLU A 331 -26.78 -5.53 14.12
N MET A 332 -26.25 -6.30 13.18
CA MET A 332 -24.84 -6.20 12.76
C MET A 332 -24.57 -5.08 11.76
N GLY A 333 -25.59 -4.35 11.30
CA GLY A 333 -25.44 -3.18 10.42
C GLY A 333 -25.08 -3.52 8.97
N PHE A 334 -25.45 -4.71 8.46
CA PHE A 334 -25.19 -5.11 7.08
C PHE A 334 -26.37 -5.02 6.08
N PRO A 335 -27.50 -4.34 6.32
CA PRO A 335 -28.61 -4.38 5.37
C PRO A 335 -28.27 -3.76 4.02
N GLY A 336 -27.48 -2.68 4.01
CA GLY A 336 -27.03 -2.05 2.77
C GLY A 336 -26.14 -2.96 1.93
N TYR A 337 -25.26 -3.74 2.57
CA TYR A 337 -24.40 -4.70 1.87
C TYR A 337 -25.22 -5.73 1.09
N PHE A 338 -26.25 -6.33 1.71
CA PHE A 338 -27.14 -7.28 1.04
C PHE A 338 -27.88 -6.66 -0.14
N LEU A 339 -28.37 -5.42 0.01
CA LEU A 339 -29.08 -4.70 -1.05
C LEU A 339 -28.18 -4.38 -2.24
N ILE A 340 -26.96 -3.91 -1.98
CA ILE A 340 -25.97 -3.62 -3.04
C ILE A 340 -25.63 -4.89 -3.81
N VAL A 341 -25.35 -5.99 -3.10
CA VAL A 341 -25.02 -7.28 -3.73
C VAL A 341 -26.18 -7.82 -4.56
N ALA A 342 -27.40 -7.76 -4.03
CA ALA A 342 -28.60 -8.14 -4.76
C ALA A 342 -28.82 -7.30 -6.03
N ASP A 343 -28.56 -5.99 -5.96
CA ASP A 343 -28.77 -5.06 -7.06
C ASP A 343 -27.88 -5.38 -8.27
N PHE A 344 -26.56 -5.45 -8.10
CA PHE A 344 -25.67 -5.70 -9.23
C PHE A 344 -25.79 -7.12 -9.77
N ILE A 345 -26.13 -8.12 -8.95
CA ILE A 345 -26.42 -9.49 -9.41
C ILE A 345 -27.68 -9.51 -10.27
N ARG A 346 -28.74 -8.85 -9.82
CA ARG A 346 -30.00 -8.75 -10.57
C ARG A 346 -29.80 -8.01 -11.89
N TRP A 347 -29.03 -6.93 -11.87
CA TRP A 347 -28.65 -6.21 -13.09
C TRP A 347 -27.87 -7.10 -14.05
N ALA A 348 -26.87 -7.85 -13.56
CA ALA A 348 -26.08 -8.78 -14.37
C ALA A 348 -26.97 -9.85 -15.03
N LYS A 349 -27.84 -10.51 -14.25
CA LYS A 349 -28.80 -11.52 -14.75
C LYS A 349 -29.72 -10.93 -15.83
N LYS A 350 -30.18 -9.68 -15.68
CA LYS A 350 -31.07 -9.00 -16.65
C LYS A 350 -30.37 -8.60 -17.95
N ASN A 351 -29.04 -8.42 -17.93
CA ASN A 351 -28.24 -8.01 -19.09
C ASN A 351 -27.46 -9.20 -19.71
N ASP A 352 -27.95 -10.42 -19.51
CA ASP A 352 -27.34 -11.66 -20.04
C ASP A 352 -25.86 -11.80 -19.66
N ILE A 353 -25.51 -11.41 -18.42
CA ILE A 353 -24.21 -11.65 -17.81
C ILE A 353 -24.33 -12.86 -16.88
N PRO A 354 -23.67 -13.99 -17.20
CA PRO A 354 -23.68 -15.15 -16.33
C PRO A 354 -23.06 -14.83 -14.97
N VAL A 355 -23.82 -15.12 -13.92
CA VAL A 355 -23.38 -15.04 -12.52
C VAL A 355 -23.30 -16.46 -11.99
N GLY A 356 -22.26 -16.77 -11.22
CA GLY A 356 -22.15 -18.07 -10.54
C GLY A 356 -23.33 -18.31 -9.58
N PRO A 357 -23.65 -19.58 -9.25
CA PRO A 357 -24.80 -19.92 -8.39
C PRO A 357 -24.67 -19.47 -6.91
N GLY A 358 -23.60 -18.76 -6.57
CA GLY A 358 -23.14 -18.47 -5.21
C GLY A 358 -22.10 -19.50 -4.74
N ARG A 359 -21.00 -19.02 -4.15
CA ARG A 359 -19.97 -19.84 -3.49
C ARG A 359 -19.83 -19.43 -2.03
N GLY A 360 -19.06 -20.22 -1.28
CA GLY A 360 -18.75 -19.93 0.12
C GLY A 360 -19.93 -20.13 1.06
N SER A 361 -19.87 -19.48 2.21
CA SER A 361 -20.88 -19.60 3.25
C SER A 361 -22.17 -18.82 2.94
N GLY A 362 -22.14 -17.87 2.00
CA GLY A 362 -23.30 -17.07 1.59
C GLY A 362 -24.51 -17.88 1.13
N ALA A 363 -24.31 -19.09 0.60
CA ALA A 363 -25.37 -20.02 0.24
C ALA A 363 -26.25 -20.48 1.43
N GLY A 364 -25.77 -20.32 2.68
CA GLY A 364 -26.54 -20.64 3.88
C GLY A 364 -27.54 -19.57 4.31
N SER A 365 -27.60 -18.42 3.65
CA SER A 365 -28.56 -17.35 3.97
C SER A 365 -29.84 -17.47 3.14
N LEU A 366 -30.97 -17.58 3.83
CA LEU A 366 -32.29 -17.49 3.22
C LEU A 366 -32.58 -16.10 2.67
N VAL A 367 -32.09 -15.03 3.32
CA VAL A 367 -32.18 -13.66 2.78
C VAL A 367 -31.46 -13.56 1.44
N ALA A 368 -30.27 -14.16 1.31
CA ALA A 368 -29.53 -14.18 0.04
C ALA A 368 -30.29 -14.96 -1.06
N TYR A 369 -30.90 -16.08 -0.71
CA TYR A 369 -31.74 -16.85 -1.63
C TYR A 369 -32.98 -16.06 -2.09
N ALA A 370 -33.66 -15.40 -1.16
CA ALA A 370 -34.85 -14.59 -1.43
C ALA A 370 -34.54 -13.39 -2.34
N LEU A 371 -33.40 -12.73 -2.14
CA LEU A 371 -32.99 -11.58 -2.95
C LEU A 371 -32.44 -11.95 -4.33
N GLY A 372 -32.22 -13.23 -4.59
CA GLY A 372 -31.66 -13.70 -5.86
C GLY A 372 -30.13 -13.69 -5.94
N ILE A 373 -29.46 -13.47 -4.81
CA ILE A 373 -27.99 -13.50 -4.68
C ILE A 373 -27.50 -14.94 -4.87
N THR A 374 -28.15 -15.88 -4.19
CA THR A 374 -27.89 -17.32 -4.33
C THR A 374 -29.11 -18.00 -4.94
N ASP A 375 -28.89 -19.13 -5.62
CA ASP A 375 -29.95 -19.86 -6.32
C ASP A 375 -30.27 -21.23 -5.68
N LEU A 376 -29.72 -21.50 -4.49
CA LEU A 376 -29.87 -22.76 -3.77
C LEU A 376 -30.68 -22.55 -2.49
N ASP A 377 -31.67 -23.41 -2.26
CA ASP A 377 -32.55 -23.33 -1.09
C ASP A 377 -31.81 -23.84 0.17
N PRO A 378 -31.52 -22.96 1.16
CA PRO A 378 -30.72 -23.33 2.31
C PRO A 378 -31.44 -24.29 3.27
N LEU A 379 -32.77 -24.29 3.33
CA LEU A 379 -33.51 -25.18 4.22
C LEU A 379 -33.46 -26.62 3.69
N VAL A 380 -33.72 -26.79 2.39
CA VAL A 380 -33.73 -28.11 1.74
C VAL A 380 -32.36 -28.80 1.82
N HIS A 381 -31.29 -28.01 1.76
CA HIS A 381 -29.92 -28.50 1.78
C HIS A 381 -29.25 -28.40 3.16
N GLU A 382 -30.01 -28.11 4.22
CA GLU A 382 -29.54 -28.01 5.62
C GLU A 382 -28.33 -27.07 5.79
N LEU A 383 -28.32 -25.96 5.04
CA LEU A 383 -27.26 -24.96 5.09
C LEU A 383 -27.48 -23.97 6.25
N LEU A 384 -26.42 -23.74 7.01
CA LEU A 384 -26.43 -22.95 8.24
C LEU A 384 -26.09 -21.49 7.96
N PHE A 385 -26.92 -20.57 8.44
CA PHE A 385 -26.72 -19.12 8.32
C PHE A 385 -25.58 -18.64 9.22
N GLU A 386 -25.44 -19.23 10.40
CA GLU A 386 -24.43 -18.89 11.41
C GLU A 386 -23.01 -19.17 10.91
N ARG A 387 -22.88 -20.01 9.88
CA ARG A 387 -21.61 -20.26 9.19
C ARG A 387 -21.22 -19.11 8.26
N PHE A 388 -22.21 -18.34 7.80
CA PHE A 388 -22.03 -17.14 6.99
C PHE A 388 -21.83 -15.92 7.87
N LEU A 389 -22.77 -15.70 8.79
CA LEU A 389 -22.83 -14.50 9.59
C LEU A 389 -23.18 -14.90 11.03
N ASN A 390 -22.19 -14.79 11.91
CA ASN A 390 -22.32 -15.21 13.30
C ASN A 390 -22.48 -13.97 14.20
N PRO A 391 -23.58 -13.83 14.95
CA PRO A 391 -23.77 -12.71 15.87
C PRO A 391 -22.71 -12.64 16.98
N GLU A 392 -22.14 -13.78 17.40
CA GLU A 392 -21.08 -13.82 18.42
C GLU A 392 -19.71 -13.36 17.90
N ARG A 393 -19.57 -13.25 16.57
CA ARG A 393 -18.33 -12.82 15.92
C ARG A 393 -18.65 -11.85 14.79
N VAL A 394 -18.58 -10.55 15.09
CA VAL A 394 -18.70 -9.51 14.07
C VAL A 394 -17.56 -9.63 13.06
N SER A 395 -17.91 -10.14 11.87
CA SER A 395 -17.04 -10.20 10.71
C SER A 395 -17.84 -9.80 9.47
N MET A 396 -17.19 -9.13 8.53
CA MET A 396 -17.81 -8.78 7.25
C MET A 396 -18.32 -10.04 6.55
N PRO A 397 -19.60 -10.09 6.14
CA PRO A 397 -20.06 -11.12 5.23
C PRO A 397 -19.35 -11.00 3.88
N ASP A 398 -18.97 -12.13 3.29
CA ASP A 398 -18.41 -12.19 1.94
C ASP A 398 -19.22 -13.19 1.08
N PHE A 399 -19.85 -12.68 0.02
CA PHE A 399 -20.67 -13.47 -0.90
C PHE A 399 -19.87 -14.13 -2.04
N ASP A 400 -18.58 -13.79 -2.23
CA ASP A 400 -17.71 -14.36 -3.28
C ASP A 400 -18.43 -14.49 -4.64
N VAL A 401 -18.89 -13.36 -5.20
CA VAL A 401 -19.73 -13.36 -6.41
C VAL A 401 -18.86 -13.53 -7.66
N ASP A 402 -19.05 -14.67 -8.35
CA ASP A 402 -18.38 -14.97 -9.61
C ASP A 402 -19.12 -14.35 -10.81
N PHE A 403 -18.41 -13.60 -11.64
CA PHE A 403 -18.87 -13.12 -12.95
C PHE A 403 -18.09 -13.74 -14.10
N CYS A 404 -18.72 -13.85 -15.26
CA CYS A 404 -18.01 -14.20 -16.50
C CYS A 404 -16.86 -13.19 -16.77
N MET A 405 -15.64 -13.71 -16.95
CA MET A 405 -14.42 -12.89 -17.14
C MET A 405 -14.56 -11.85 -18.26
N GLU A 406 -15.24 -12.18 -19.35
CA GLU A 406 -15.40 -11.29 -20.52
C GLU A 406 -16.34 -10.11 -20.27
N LYS A 407 -17.31 -10.26 -19.36
CA LYS A 407 -18.36 -9.26 -19.09
C LYS A 407 -18.29 -8.66 -17.70
N ARG A 408 -17.28 -8.99 -16.90
CA ARG A 408 -17.13 -8.44 -15.54
C ARG A 408 -16.98 -6.92 -15.54
N ASP A 409 -16.34 -6.37 -16.57
CA ASP A 409 -16.07 -4.94 -16.66
C ASP A 409 -17.39 -4.15 -16.86
N ASP A 410 -18.40 -4.75 -17.50
CA ASP A 410 -19.74 -4.17 -17.62
C ASP A 410 -20.42 -4.02 -16.26
N VAL A 411 -20.22 -4.98 -15.36
CA VAL A 411 -20.74 -4.95 -13.98
C VAL A 411 -20.02 -3.87 -13.17
N ILE A 412 -18.70 -3.76 -13.29
CA ILE A 412 -17.92 -2.70 -12.63
C ILE A 412 -18.39 -1.32 -13.11
N ASP A 413 -18.59 -1.16 -14.41
CA ASP A 413 -19.10 0.06 -15.02
C ASP A 413 -20.51 0.42 -14.52
N TYR A 414 -21.39 -0.57 -14.36
CA TYR A 414 -22.71 -0.38 -13.76
C TYR A 414 -22.59 0.12 -12.32
N VAL A 415 -21.82 -0.58 -11.49
CA VAL A 415 -21.62 -0.21 -10.08
C VAL A 415 -21.03 1.21 -9.98
N ALA A 416 -20.04 1.56 -10.81
CA ALA A 416 -19.47 2.90 -10.84
C ALA A 416 -20.47 4.00 -11.27
N ARG A 417 -21.40 3.71 -12.19
CA ARG A 417 -22.44 4.67 -12.61
C ARG A 417 -23.53 4.82 -11.56
N THR A 418 -23.87 3.74 -10.87
CA THR A 418 -24.98 3.70 -9.90
C THR A 418 -24.57 4.30 -8.54
N TYR A 419 -23.38 3.94 -8.04
CA TYR A 419 -22.92 4.34 -6.70
C TYR A 419 -21.95 5.53 -6.73
N GLY A 420 -21.40 5.89 -7.89
CA GLY A 420 -20.49 7.02 -8.04
C GLY A 420 -19.10 6.59 -8.47
N ARG A 421 -18.57 7.25 -9.50
CA ARG A 421 -17.32 6.84 -10.16
C ARG A 421 -16.08 7.07 -9.28
N ASP A 422 -16.16 8.02 -8.36
CA ASP A 422 -15.13 8.34 -7.36
C ASP A 422 -15.25 7.49 -6.08
N GLN A 423 -16.32 6.69 -5.96
CA GLN A 423 -16.58 5.81 -4.81
C GLN A 423 -16.27 4.34 -5.10
N VAL A 424 -16.04 3.98 -6.37
CA VAL A 424 -15.86 2.60 -6.85
C VAL A 424 -14.50 2.45 -7.49
N SER A 425 -13.73 1.44 -7.08
CA SER A 425 -12.44 1.12 -7.69
C SER A 425 -12.10 -0.37 -7.58
N GLN A 426 -11.12 -0.80 -8.35
CA GLN A 426 -10.57 -2.14 -8.26
C GLN A 426 -9.50 -2.19 -7.17
N ILE A 427 -9.32 -3.37 -6.58
CA ILE A 427 -8.31 -3.61 -5.55
C ILE A 427 -6.94 -3.83 -6.21
N ILE A 428 -5.90 -3.25 -5.65
CA ILE A 428 -4.51 -3.47 -6.09
C ILE A 428 -4.01 -4.88 -5.74
N THR A 429 -3.19 -5.46 -6.61
CA THR A 429 -2.38 -6.66 -6.31
C THR A 429 -0.91 -6.33 -6.42
N TYR A 430 -0.08 -7.04 -5.66
CA TYR A 430 1.36 -6.86 -5.69
C TYR A 430 2.03 -8.14 -6.17
N GLY A 431 2.80 -8.05 -7.26
CA GLY A 431 3.68 -9.13 -7.68
C GLY A 431 4.92 -9.17 -6.79
N SER A 432 5.26 -10.33 -6.27
CA SER A 432 6.50 -10.56 -5.52
C SER A 432 7.57 -11.23 -6.39
N MET A 433 8.82 -11.08 -5.98
CA MET A 433 9.95 -11.81 -6.55
C MET A 433 9.93 -13.28 -6.08
N ALA A 434 9.15 -14.12 -6.76
CA ALA A 434 9.08 -15.56 -6.48
C ALA A 434 10.40 -16.28 -6.78
N ALA A 435 10.69 -17.39 -6.07
CA ALA A 435 11.95 -18.15 -6.12
C ALA A 435 12.55 -18.30 -7.54
N LYS A 436 11.76 -18.79 -8.50
CA LYS A 436 12.21 -18.95 -9.89
C LYS A 436 12.52 -17.64 -10.60
N ALA A 437 11.67 -16.63 -10.40
CA ALA A 437 11.80 -15.34 -11.05
C ALA A 437 13.01 -14.58 -10.49
N VAL A 438 13.22 -14.60 -9.18
CA VAL A 438 14.34 -13.92 -8.52
C VAL A 438 15.68 -14.52 -8.94
N VAL A 439 15.81 -15.84 -9.05
CA VAL A 439 17.04 -16.48 -9.56
C VAL A 439 17.36 -16.03 -10.99
N ARG A 440 16.33 -15.94 -11.84
CA ARG A 440 16.47 -15.45 -13.22
C ARG A 440 16.92 -13.99 -13.28
N ASP A 441 16.33 -13.14 -12.45
CA ASP A 441 16.68 -11.71 -12.40
C ASP A 441 18.08 -11.48 -11.83
N CYS A 442 18.46 -12.18 -10.76
CA CYS A 442 19.80 -12.11 -10.17
C CYS A 442 20.87 -12.58 -11.16
N GLY A 443 20.67 -13.72 -11.80
CA GLY A 443 21.60 -14.24 -12.79
C GLY A 443 21.78 -13.29 -13.99
N ARG A 444 20.69 -12.67 -14.45
CA ARG A 444 20.74 -11.64 -15.51
C ARG A 444 21.54 -10.43 -15.06
N VAL A 445 21.30 -9.89 -13.88
CA VAL A 445 21.95 -8.66 -13.40
C VAL A 445 23.43 -8.84 -13.07
N LEU A 446 23.81 -10.05 -12.65
CA LEU A 446 25.22 -10.47 -12.53
C LEU A 446 25.91 -10.71 -13.88
N GLY A 447 25.15 -10.74 -14.99
CA GLY A 447 25.68 -10.84 -16.35
C GLY A 447 25.83 -12.26 -16.89
N HIS A 448 25.22 -13.27 -16.24
CA HIS A 448 25.25 -14.64 -16.71
C HIS A 448 24.28 -14.86 -17.88
N GLY A 449 24.63 -15.82 -18.76
CA GLY A 449 23.79 -16.18 -19.90
C GLY A 449 22.49 -16.89 -19.49
N TYR A 450 21.40 -16.64 -20.23
CA TYR A 450 20.07 -17.19 -19.94
C TYR A 450 20.06 -18.72 -19.74
N GLY A 451 20.79 -19.48 -20.56
CA GLY A 451 20.82 -20.93 -20.47
C GLY A 451 21.40 -21.45 -19.15
N PHE A 452 22.46 -20.81 -18.64
CA PHE A 452 23.05 -21.15 -17.34
C PHE A 452 22.05 -20.87 -16.21
N VAL A 453 21.46 -19.68 -16.20
CA VAL A 453 20.52 -19.26 -15.15
C VAL A 453 19.23 -20.09 -15.17
N ASP A 454 18.70 -20.40 -16.35
CA ASP A 454 17.52 -21.24 -16.51
C ASP A 454 17.76 -22.69 -16.04
N SER A 455 18.99 -23.19 -16.18
CA SER A 455 19.37 -24.51 -15.64
C SER A 455 19.29 -24.57 -14.12
N ILE A 456 19.55 -23.46 -13.42
CA ILE A 456 19.41 -23.35 -11.96
C ILE A 456 17.92 -23.18 -11.62
N ALA A 457 17.22 -22.27 -12.29
CA ALA A 457 15.81 -21.98 -12.00
C ALA A 457 14.87 -23.19 -12.22
N LYS A 458 15.22 -24.12 -13.12
CA LYS A 458 14.48 -25.36 -13.37
C LYS A 458 14.55 -26.37 -12.22
N LEU A 459 15.59 -26.30 -11.39
CA LEU A 459 15.74 -27.16 -10.20
C LEU A 459 14.79 -26.75 -9.07
N ILE A 460 14.20 -25.55 -9.14
CA ILE A 460 13.20 -25.12 -8.16
C ILE A 460 11.88 -25.84 -8.48
N PRO A 461 11.21 -26.48 -7.51
CA PRO A 461 9.91 -27.12 -7.72
C PRO A 461 8.86 -26.14 -8.27
N PRO A 462 7.93 -26.59 -9.14
CA PRO A 462 6.88 -25.73 -9.71
C PRO A 462 5.69 -25.50 -8.77
N ALA A 463 5.76 -25.89 -7.49
CA ALA A 463 4.63 -25.76 -6.59
C ALA A 463 4.33 -24.29 -6.25
N PRO A 464 3.04 -23.88 -6.16
CA PRO A 464 2.68 -22.54 -5.72
C PRO A 464 3.22 -22.25 -4.33
N GLY A 465 3.94 -21.14 -4.17
CA GLY A 465 4.46 -20.71 -2.87
C GLY A 465 5.80 -21.34 -2.44
N THR A 466 6.44 -22.17 -3.28
CA THR A 466 7.78 -22.71 -2.99
C THR A 466 8.79 -21.59 -2.76
N THR A 467 9.49 -21.66 -1.62
CA THR A 467 10.60 -20.77 -1.29
C THR A 467 11.93 -21.36 -1.76
N LEU A 468 12.98 -20.54 -1.83
CA LEU A 468 14.34 -21.02 -2.07
C LEU A 468 14.78 -21.98 -0.95
N GLU A 469 14.41 -21.72 0.30
CA GLU A 469 14.72 -22.60 1.42
C GLU A 469 14.11 -24.00 1.25
N ASP A 470 12.84 -24.08 0.83
CA ASP A 470 12.18 -25.35 0.51
C ASP A 470 12.92 -26.06 -0.64
N ALA A 471 13.24 -25.33 -1.71
CA ALA A 471 13.93 -25.89 -2.87
C ALA A 471 15.32 -26.47 -2.52
N PHE A 472 16.06 -25.82 -1.62
CA PHE A 472 17.33 -26.33 -1.11
C PHE A 472 17.16 -27.63 -0.29
N SER A 473 16.06 -27.76 0.43
CA SER A 473 15.77 -28.96 1.23
C SER A 473 15.34 -30.14 0.36
N GLU A 474 14.56 -29.87 -0.69
CA GLU A 474 13.92 -30.89 -1.54
C GLU A 474 14.79 -31.38 -2.70
N GLU A 475 15.65 -30.52 -3.28
CA GLU A 475 16.43 -30.83 -4.48
C GLU A 475 17.94 -30.97 -4.19
N PRO A 476 18.48 -32.20 -4.06
CA PRO A 476 19.90 -32.44 -3.80
C PRO A 476 20.82 -31.83 -4.87
N GLN A 477 20.39 -31.79 -6.14
CA GLN A 477 21.20 -31.24 -7.21
C GLN A 477 21.41 -29.73 -7.05
N LEU A 478 20.43 -29.00 -6.51
CA LEU A 478 20.56 -27.57 -6.25
C LEU A 478 21.61 -27.31 -5.17
N ARG A 479 21.64 -28.12 -4.10
CA ARG A 479 22.67 -28.07 -3.06
C ARG A 479 24.07 -28.36 -3.60
N GLN A 480 24.20 -29.43 -4.38
CA GLN A 480 25.47 -29.79 -4.98
C GLN A 480 26.04 -28.63 -5.82
N ARG A 481 25.22 -28.03 -6.68
CA ARG A 481 25.65 -26.89 -7.51
C ARG A 481 25.97 -25.65 -6.69
N TYR A 482 25.25 -25.41 -5.60
CA TYR A 482 25.57 -24.32 -4.67
C TYR A 482 26.93 -24.51 -3.98
N GLU A 483 27.32 -25.75 -3.65
CA GLU A 483 28.61 -26.04 -3.02
C GLU A 483 29.78 -26.05 -4.01
N GLU A 484 29.56 -26.56 -5.22
CA GLU A 484 30.61 -26.78 -6.23
C GLU A 484 30.82 -25.60 -7.19
N GLU A 485 29.78 -24.82 -7.50
CA GLU A 485 29.83 -23.75 -8.51
C GLU A 485 29.74 -22.36 -7.85
N GLU A 486 30.84 -21.60 -7.89
CA GLU A 486 30.92 -20.26 -7.29
C GLU A 486 29.88 -19.27 -7.85
N ASP A 487 29.66 -19.29 -9.16
CA ASP A 487 28.65 -18.45 -9.84
C ASP A 487 27.22 -18.79 -9.38
N THR A 488 26.91 -20.08 -9.23
CA THR A 488 25.60 -20.54 -8.77
C THR A 488 25.36 -20.12 -7.32
N ARG A 489 26.38 -20.24 -6.46
CA ARG A 489 26.33 -19.74 -5.09
C ARG A 489 26.04 -18.24 -5.03
N ALA A 490 26.78 -17.43 -5.80
CA ALA A 490 26.58 -15.99 -5.84
C ALA A 490 25.16 -15.60 -6.29
N ILE A 491 24.60 -16.28 -7.30
CA ILE A 491 23.23 -16.06 -7.75
C ILE A 491 22.22 -16.41 -6.65
N LEU A 492 22.39 -17.56 -5.98
CA LEU A 492 21.44 -18.07 -4.99
C LEU A 492 21.47 -17.26 -3.69
N ASP A 493 22.64 -16.83 -3.22
CA ASP A 493 22.77 -15.96 -2.04
C ASP A 493 22.08 -14.61 -2.28
N LEU A 494 22.34 -14.00 -3.43
CA LEU A 494 21.68 -12.77 -3.83
C LEU A 494 20.17 -12.98 -3.97
N ALA A 495 19.74 -14.07 -4.61
CA ALA A 495 18.33 -14.39 -4.77
C ALA A 495 17.61 -14.58 -3.44
N LYS A 496 18.25 -15.22 -2.46
CA LYS A 496 17.73 -15.40 -1.09
C LYS A 496 17.48 -14.05 -0.40
N SER A 497 18.36 -13.08 -0.59
CA SER A 497 18.18 -11.73 -0.02
C SER A 497 16.98 -10.97 -0.63
N LEU A 498 16.68 -11.21 -1.91
CA LEU A 498 15.64 -10.50 -2.67
C LEU A 498 14.30 -11.23 -2.76
N GLU A 499 14.25 -12.52 -2.41
CA GLU A 499 13.06 -13.35 -2.49
C GLU A 499 11.87 -12.73 -1.73
N GLY A 500 10.71 -12.64 -2.37
CA GLY A 500 9.47 -12.16 -1.75
C GLY A 500 9.30 -10.64 -1.71
N LEU A 501 10.34 -9.85 -2.03
CA LEU A 501 10.22 -8.40 -2.17
C LEU A 501 9.19 -8.04 -3.25
N LYS A 502 8.57 -6.85 -3.13
CA LYS A 502 7.57 -6.38 -4.10
C LYS A 502 8.25 -5.87 -5.36
N ARG A 503 7.76 -6.34 -6.50
CA ARG A 503 8.32 -6.06 -7.83
C ARG A 503 7.46 -5.10 -8.63
N ASN A 504 6.15 -5.21 -8.52
CA ASN A 504 5.21 -4.38 -9.28
C ASN A 504 3.84 -4.36 -8.60
N ALA A 505 3.05 -3.37 -9.00
CA ALA A 505 1.64 -3.25 -8.70
C ALA A 505 0.82 -3.62 -9.94
N GLY A 506 -0.29 -4.31 -9.74
CA GLY A 506 -1.27 -4.68 -10.75
C GLY A 506 -2.70 -4.53 -10.22
N LYS A 507 -3.68 -4.85 -11.05
CA LYS A 507 -5.10 -4.81 -10.67
C LYS A 507 -5.58 -6.22 -10.30
N HIS A 508 -6.40 -6.34 -9.26
CA HIS A 508 -7.04 -7.59 -8.91
C HIS A 508 -8.04 -7.98 -10.00
N ALA A 509 -8.04 -9.25 -10.41
CA ALA A 509 -8.87 -9.72 -11.51
C ALA A 509 -10.39 -9.69 -11.21
N GLY A 510 -10.79 -9.61 -9.94
CA GLY A 510 -12.20 -9.60 -9.53
C GLY A 510 -12.50 -8.85 -8.25
N GLY A 511 -11.55 -8.07 -7.73
CA GLY A 511 -11.69 -7.38 -6.46
C GLY A 511 -12.15 -5.96 -6.71
N VAL A 512 -13.35 -5.61 -6.22
CA VAL A 512 -13.93 -4.27 -6.33
C VAL A 512 -14.21 -3.77 -4.92
N VAL A 513 -13.92 -2.50 -4.67
CA VAL A 513 -14.27 -1.79 -3.45
C VAL A 513 -15.28 -0.70 -3.77
N ILE A 514 -16.27 -0.55 -2.89
CA ILE A 514 -17.28 0.50 -2.95
C ILE A 514 -17.24 1.21 -1.60
N ALA A 515 -17.00 2.51 -1.61
CA ALA A 515 -16.97 3.36 -0.42
C ALA A 515 -18.26 4.20 -0.32
N PRO A 516 -18.63 4.71 0.88
CA PRO A 516 -19.77 5.63 1.04
C PRO A 516 -19.50 7.05 0.56
N SER A 517 -18.23 7.42 0.41
CA SER A 517 -17.79 8.70 -0.12
C SER A 517 -16.63 8.46 -1.07
N LYS A 518 -15.89 9.53 -1.43
CA LYS A 518 -14.74 9.41 -2.32
C LYS A 518 -13.74 8.42 -1.76
N LEU A 519 -13.18 7.58 -2.61
CA LEU A 519 -12.20 6.58 -2.19
C LEU A 519 -10.98 7.19 -1.51
N THR A 520 -10.59 8.38 -1.95
CA THR A 520 -9.50 9.17 -1.36
C THR A 520 -9.75 9.61 0.08
N ASP A 521 -11.00 9.52 0.58
CA ASP A 521 -11.31 9.68 2.00
C ASP A 521 -10.82 8.49 2.86
N PHE A 522 -10.45 7.37 2.23
CA PHE A 522 -10.09 6.10 2.88
C PHE A 522 -8.76 5.52 2.40
N ALA A 523 -8.38 5.70 1.14
CA ALA A 523 -7.16 5.17 0.55
C ALA A 523 -6.76 5.92 -0.74
N PRO A 524 -5.45 6.06 -1.04
CA PRO A 524 -5.02 6.61 -2.32
C PRO A 524 -5.29 5.64 -3.49
N LEU A 525 -5.37 6.20 -4.70
CA LEU A 525 -5.53 5.47 -5.96
C LEU A 525 -4.18 5.25 -6.67
N PHE A 526 -4.11 4.21 -7.51
CA PHE A 526 -2.94 3.78 -8.31
C PHE A 526 -3.33 3.59 -9.77
#